data_AF-A0A935HPQ9-F1
#
_entry.id   AF-A0A935HPQ9-F1
#
_cell.length_a   1.000
_cell.length_b   1.000
_cell.length_c   1.000
_cell.angle_alpha   90.00
_cell.angle_beta   90.00
_cell.angle_gamma   90.00
#
_symmetry.space_group_name_H-M   'P 1'
#
loop_
_entity.id
_entity.type
_entity.pdbx_description
1 polymer ?
#
loop_
_entity_poly.entity_id
_entity_poly.type
_entity_poly.pdbx_seq_one_letter_code
_entity_poly.pdbx_strand_id
1 'polypeptide(L)'
;MASGIFAVLDDIAALMDDVAVASKIATQKTAGILGDDLAVNAEKATGFVSSREIPVLWAITKGSFVNKLIIVPIALVLNAFFPLVIKYILIAGALYLAYEGVEKILHYFFHKPVDSHKETIQPTATQDQEAEKTKVKSAVITDFILSIEIVIIALSTVLNEPLALQIITVSVVAILATVGVYGFVALIVRMDDAGYKLIELSKKKGLLSALGQLLIKALPIIIRMLAVIGTIALILVAGGIFIHNIDYFHHLLPDVPFILREAILESLQDWLFSR
;
A
#
# COMPACT_ATOMS: atom_id res chain seq x y z
N MET A 1 48.39 -3.05 9.75
CA MET A 1 47.26 -4.00 9.64
C MET A 1 45.93 -3.47 10.18
N ALA A 2 45.91 -2.61 11.22
CA ALA A 2 44.65 -2.02 11.72
C ALA A 2 43.99 -1.00 10.77
N SER A 3 44.78 -0.28 9.96
CA SER A 3 44.26 0.77 9.05
C SER A 3 43.32 0.25 7.94
N GLY A 4 43.46 -1.00 7.49
CA GLY A 4 42.61 -1.54 6.42
C GLY A 4 41.17 -1.85 6.87
N ILE A 5 40.98 -2.25 8.12
CA ILE A 5 39.63 -2.53 8.67
C ILE A 5 38.89 -1.21 8.91
N PHE A 6 39.57 -0.20 9.44
CA PHE A 6 38.97 1.13 9.65
C PHE A 6 38.59 1.82 8.34
N ALA A 7 39.39 1.68 7.28
CA ALA A 7 39.04 2.21 5.95
C ALA A 7 37.77 1.56 5.37
N VAL A 8 37.64 0.22 5.47
CA VAL A 8 36.43 -0.48 5.00
C VAL A 8 35.19 -0.09 5.83
N LEU A 9 35.34 0.14 7.13
CA LEU A 9 34.24 0.61 7.97
C LEU A 9 33.83 2.05 7.62
N ASP A 10 34.79 2.91 7.28
CA ASP A 10 34.54 4.28 6.82
C ASP A 10 33.82 4.30 5.47
N ASP A 11 34.24 3.46 4.52
CA ASP A 11 33.55 3.27 3.23
C ASP A 11 32.11 2.76 3.42
N ILE A 12 31.90 1.82 4.35
CA ILE A 12 30.55 1.35 4.70
C ILE A 12 29.75 2.48 5.34
N ALA A 13 30.34 3.27 6.23
CA ALA A 13 29.64 4.38 6.88
C ALA A 13 29.21 5.45 5.87
N ALA A 14 30.08 5.81 4.93
CA ALA A 14 29.75 6.72 3.82
C ALA A 14 28.62 6.15 2.95
N LEU A 15 28.72 4.88 2.55
CA LEU A 15 27.65 4.21 1.79
C LEU A 15 26.32 4.18 2.55
N MET A 16 26.34 3.99 3.87
CA MET A 16 25.14 4.01 4.70
C MET A 16 24.51 5.40 4.81
N ASP A 17 25.30 6.47 4.81
CA ASP A 17 24.79 7.84 4.80
C ASP A 17 24.09 8.13 3.45
N ASP A 18 24.73 7.75 2.34
CA ASP A 18 24.14 7.89 1.01
C ASP A 18 22.85 7.07 0.87
N VAL A 19 22.84 5.84 1.39
CA VAL A 19 21.64 5.00 1.45
C VAL A 19 20.55 5.67 2.27
N ALA A 20 20.86 6.28 3.42
CA ALA A 20 19.87 6.94 4.25
C ALA A 20 19.24 8.14 3.53
N VAL A 21 20.03 8.96 2.85
CA VAL A 21 19.55 10.10 2.05
C VAL A 21 18.71 9.60 0.88
N ALA A 22 19.21 8.64 0.11
CA ALA A 22 18.53 8.08 -1.05
C ALA A 22 17.22 7.39 -0.67
N SER A 23 17.21 6.58 0.39
CA SER A 23 16.00 5.94 0.92
C SER A 23 14.99 6.97 1.44
N LYS A 24 15.44 8.07 2.05
CA LYS A 24 14.53 9.16 2.45
C LYS A 24 13.87 9.79 1.23
N ILE A 25 14.64 10.16 0.21
CA ILE A 25 14.11 10.78 -1.02
C ILE A 25 13.17 9.80 -1.74
N ALA A 26 13.59 8.54 -1.90
CA ALA A 26 12.78 7.49 -2.50
C ALA A 26 11.45 7.32 -1.75
N THR A 27 11.50 7.22 -0.42
CA THR A 27 10.31 7.10 0.44
C THR A 27 9.39 8.31 0.28
N GLN A 28 9.94 9.53 0.23
CA GLN A 28 9.17 10.75 -0.01
C GLN A 28 8.48 10.74 -1.38
N LYS A 29 9.17 10.31 -2.44
CA LYS A 29 8.56 10.18 -3.78
C LYS A 29 7.49 9.09 -3.85
N THR A 30 7.62 8.03 -3.06
CA THR A 30 6.62 6.97 -2.97
C THR A 30 5.52 7.26 -1.95
N ALA A 31 5.56 8.37 -1.21
CA ALA A 31 4.66 8.60 -0.08
C ALA A 31 3.16 8.61 -0.47
N GLY A 32 2.83 9.19 -1.63
CA GLY A 32 1.46 9.18 -2.16
C GLY A 32 0.98 7.75 -2.44
N ILE A 33 1.75 6.99 -3.21
CA ILE A 33 1.45 5.58 -3.54
C ILE A 33 1.49 4.69 -2.29
N LEU A 34 2.34 4.96 -1.30
CA LEU A 34 2.32 4.26 -0.01
C LEU A 34 1.03 4.51 0.76
N GLY A 35 0.49 5.73 0.69
CA GLY A 35 -0.83 6.08 1.23
C GLY A 35 -1.96 5.33 0.53
N ASP A 36 -1.88 5.21 -0.79
CA ASP A 36 -2.82 4.42 -1.59
C ASP A 36 -2.72 2.92 -1.26
N ASP A 37 -1.50 2.37 -1.17
CA ASP A 37 -1.23 0.99 -0.79
C ASP A 37 -1.75 0.67 0.63
N LEU A 38 -1.58 1.62 1.55
CA LEU A 38 -2.19 1.59 2.88
C LEU A 38 -3.71 1.47 2.81
N ALA A 39 -4.38 2.35 2.05
CA ALA A 39 -5.83 2.35 1.96
C ALA A 39 -6.38 1.06 1.35
N VAL A 40 -5.77 0.60 0.25
CA VAL A 40 -6.17 -0.63 -0.44
C VAL A 40 -5.93 -1.86 0.44
N ASN A 41 -4.77 -1.97 1.08
CA ASN A 41 -4.48 -3.10 1.97
C ASN A 41 -5.36 -3.08 3.22
N ALA A 42 -5.64 -1.90 3.78
CA ALA A 42 -6.53 -1.77 4.93
C ALA A 42 -7.97 -2.18 4.59
N GLU A 43 -8.49 -1.76 3.43
CA GLU A 43 -9.77 -2.24 2.90
C GLU A 43 -9.79 -3.77 2.77
N LYS A 44 -8.76 -4.33 2.11
CA LYS A 44 -8.68 -5.77 1.85
C LYS A 44 -8.61 -6.57 3.15
N ALA A 45 -7.90 -6.09 4.16
CA ALA A 45 -7.70 -6.79 5.44
C ALA A 45 -8.87 -6.67 6.43
N THR A 46 -9.70 -5.62 6.34
CA THR A 46 -10.79 -5.36 7.28
C THR A 46 -12.15 -5.95 6.85
N GLY A 47 -12.22 -6.55 5.65
CA GLY A 47 -13.43 -7.21 5.12
C GLY A 47 -13.61 -8.69 5.50
N PHE A 48 -12.87 -9.18 6.51
CA PHE A 48 -12.92 -10.56 6.99
C PHE A 48 -13.73 -10.67 8.29
N VAL A 49 -14.16 -11.89 8.65
CA VAL A 49 -14.84 -12.13 9.93
C VAL A 49 -13.90 -11.73 11.07
N SER A 50 -14.37 -10.90 12.02
CA SER A 50 -13.51 -10.22 13.01
C SER A 50 -12.61 -11.12 13.86
N SER A 51 -12.93 -12.41 14.01
CA SER A 51 -12.08 -13.37 14.72
C SER A 51 -10.86 -13.86 13.90
N ARG A 52 -10.81 -13.58 12.59
CA ARG A 52 -9.79 -14.09 11.65
C ARG A 52 -8.97 -12.99 10.97
N GLU A 53 -9.20 -11.73 11.30
CA GLU A 53 -8.50 -10.58 10.67
C GLU A 53 -6.98 -10.64 10.87
N ILE A 54 -6.49 -11.01 12.07
CA ILE A 54 -5.04 -11.08 12.35
C ILE A 54 -4.33 -12.24 11.62
N PRO A 55 -4.83 -13.50 11.65
CA PRO A 55 -4.22 -14.59 10.87
C PRO A 55 -4.22 -14.30 9.37
N VAL A 56 -5.29 -13.68 8.86
CA VAL A 56 -5.40 -13.32 7.45
C VAL A 56 -4.42 -12.22 7.08
N LEU A 57 -4.33 -11.15 7.89
CA LEU A 57 -3.36 -10.09 7.71
C LEU A 57 -1.93 -10.66 7.65
N TRP A 58 -1.61 -11.60 8.54
CA TRP A 58 -0.30 -12.25 8.55
C TRP A 58 -0.03 -13.08 7.28
N ALA A 59 -1.06 -13.75 6.73
CA ALA A 59 -0.94 -14.47 5.46
C ALA A 59 -0.68 -13.50 4.29
N ILE A 60 -1.39 -12.36 4.26
CA ILE A 60 -1.19 -11.30 3.26
C ILE A 60 0.21 -10.70 3.39
N THR A 61 0.64 -10.33 4.61
CA THR A 61 1.98 -9.78 4.87
C THR A 61 3.09 -10.73 4.42
N LYS A 62 2.96 -12.03 4.70
CA LYS A 62 3.93 -13.03 4.22
C LYS A 62 3.95 -13.13 2.70
N GLY A 63 2.78 -13.16 2.06
CA GLY A 63 2.68 -13.18 0.60
C GLY A 63 3.32 -11.94 -0.03
N SER A 64 3.00 -10.77 0.50
CA SER A 64 3.56 -9.48 0.09
C SER A 64 5.07 -9.40 0.26
N PHE A 65 5.60 -9.89 1.39
CA PHE A 65 7.04 -9.92 1.63
C PHE A 65 7.76 -10.79 0.60
N VAL A 66 7.23 -11.97 0.29
CA VAL A 66 7.76 -12.85 -0.75
C VAL A 66 7.68 -12.19 -2.12
N ASN A 67 6.57 -11.50 -2.44
CA ASN A 67 6.43 -10.73 -3.67
C ASN A 67 7.55 -9.70 -3.80
N LYS A 68 7.77 -8.88 -2.78
CA LYS A 68 8.81 -7.84 -2.80
C LYS A 68 10.22 -8.43 -2.90
N LEU A 69 10.48 -9.57 -2.24
CA LEU A 69 11.75 -10.29 -2.34
C LEU A 69 12.03 -10.78 -3.77
N ILE A 70 10.99 -11.06 -4.55
CA ILE A 70 11.09 -11.47 -5.97
C ILE A 70 11.15 -10.24 -6.89
N ILE A 71 10.31 -9.23 -6.64
CA ILE A 71 10.21 -8.02 -7.47
C ILE A 71 11.51 -7.24 -7.46
N VAL A 72 12.13 -7.00 -6.30
CA VAL A 72 13.36 -6.19 -6.18
C VAL A 72 14.49 -6.68 -7.08
N PRO A 73 14.94 -7.95 -7.02
CA PRO A 73 16.01 -8.44 -7.89
C PRO A 73 15.59 -8.45 -9.37
N ILE A 74 14.34 -8.80 -9.68
CA ILE A 74 13.84 -8.76 -11.06
C ILE A 74 13.85 -7.33 -11.60
N ALA A 75 13.41 -6.35 -10.82
CA ALA A 75 13.37 -4.95 -11.21
C ALA A 75 14.78 -4.40 -11.46
N LEU A 76 15.75 -4.75 -10.60
CA LEU A 76 17.16 -4.37 -10.79
C LEU A 76 17.75 -4.96 -12.08
N VAL A 77 17.49 -6.24 -12.35
CA VAL A 77 17.94 -6.90 -13.59
C VAL A 77 17.26 -6.30 -14.81
N LEU A 78 15.93 -6.13 -14.78
CA LEU A 78 15.18 -5.52 -15.87
C LEU A 78 15.62 -4.08 -16.14
N ASN A 79 15.95 -3.31 -15.10
CA ASN A 79 16.43 -1.94 -15.26
C ASN A 79 17.78 -1.89 -15.98
N ALA A 80 18.67 -2.84 -15.70
CA ALA A 80 19.99 -2.90 -16.33
C ALA A 80 19.94 -3.31 -17.81
N PHE A 81 19.04 -4.22 -18.19
CA PHE A 81 19.04 -4.82 -19.53
C PHE A 81 17.86 -4.40 -20.42
N PHE A 82 16.69 -4.14 -19.83
CA PHE A 82 15.44 -3.91 -20.55
C PHE A 82 14.53 -2.88 -19.83
N PRO A 83 14.97 -1.63 -19.61
CA PRO A 83 14.18 -0.63 -18.87
C PRO A 83 12.84 -0.34 -19.55
N LEU A 84 12.73 -0.52 -20.87
CA LEU A 84 11.47 -0.37 -21.61
C LEU A 84 10.39 -1.38 -21.19
N VAL A 85 10.79 -2.59 -20.76
CA VAL A 85 9.86 -3.66 -20.33
C VAL A 85 9.14 -3.28 -19.04
N ILE A 86 9.82 -2.56 -18.15
CA ILE A 86 9.28 -2.08 -16.88
C ILE A 86 8.01 -1.25 -17.13
N LYS A 87 8.06 -0.33 -18.10
CA LYS A 87 6.93 0.50 -18.52
C LYS A 87 5.72 -0.32 -18.99
N TYR A 88 5.95 -1.38 -19.77
CA TYR A 88 4.85 -2.25 -20.23
C TYR A 88 4.23 -3.08 -19.10
N ILE A 89 5.05 -3.59 -18.17
CA ILE A 89 4.57 -4.32 -16.99
C ILE A 89 3.68 -3.40 -16.14
N LEU A 90 4.12 -2.15 -15.92
CA LEU A 90 3.35 -1.15 -15.20
C LEU A 90 2.00 -0.85 -15.87
N ILE A 91 2.00 -0.60 -17.18
CA ILE A 91 0.76 -0.34 -17.93
C ILE A 91 -0.21 -1.53 -17.84
N ALA A 92 0.29 -2.76 -17.94
CA ALA A 92 -0.54 -3.95 -17.77
C ALA A 92 -1.13 -4.04 -16.34
N GLY A 93 -0.34 -3.73 -15.31
CA GLY A 93 -0.79 -3.63 -13.94
C GLY A 93 -1.86 -2.54 -13.75
N ALA A 94 -1.67 -1.37 -14.33
CA ALA A 94 -2.63 -0.26 -14.29
C ALA A 94 -3.97 -0.62 -14.93
N LEU A 95 -3.96 -1.35 -16.06
CA LEU A 95 -5.19 -1.86 -16.68
C LEU A 95 -5.94 -2.81 -15.75
N TYR A 96 -5.23 -3.71 -15.06
CA TYR A 96 -5.84 -4.60 -14.08
C TYR A 96 -6.43 -3.84 -12.89
N LEU A 97 -5.71 -2.85 -12.33
CA LEU A 97 -6.20 -2.03 -11.22
C LEU A 97 -7.42 -1.20 -11.61
N ALA A 98 -7.41 -0.62 -12.82
CA ALA A 98 -8.56 0.11 -13.35
C ALA A 98 -9.78 -0.79 -13.52
N TYR A 99 -9.58 -2.03 -14.02
CA TYR A 99 -10.63 -3.03 -14.10
C TYR A 99 -11.21 -3.36 -12.71
N GLU A 100 -10.36 -3.67 -11.73
CA GLU A 100 -10.78 -4.01 -10.38
C GLU A 100 -11.51 -2.83 -9.68
N GLY A 101 -11.00 -1.60 -9.85
CA GLY A 101 -11.62 -0.40 -9.31
C GLY A 101 -13.02 -0.14 -9.89
N VAL A 102 -13.17 -0.27 -11.21
CA VAL A 102 -14.48 -0.12 -11.88
C VAL A 102 -15.44 -1.22 -11.47
N GLU A 103 -14.98 -2.47 -11.38
CA GLU A 103 -15.81 -3.59 -10.93
C GLU A 103 -16.38 -3.33 -9.52
N LYS A 104 -15.57 -2.82 -8.59
CA LYS A 104 -16.02 -2.43 -7.25
C LYS A 104 -17.06 -1.31 -7.26
N ILE A 105 -16.84 -0.27 -8.08
CA ILE A 105 -17.81 0.82 -8.25
C ILE A 105 -19.13 0.27 -8.78
N LEU A 106 -19.08 -0.53 -9.85
CA LEU A 106 -20.28 -1.13 -10.42
C LEU A 106 -21.01 -2.01 -9.39
N HIS A 107 -20.28 -2.82 -8.64
CA HIS A 107 -20.87 -3.64 -7.59
C HIS A 107 -21.58 -2.78 -6.53
N TYR A 108 -20.99 -1.65 -6.14
CA TYR A 108 -21.58 -0.71 -5.17
C TYR A 108 -22.85 -0.01 -5.69
N PHE A 109 -22.86 0.40 -6.96
CA PHE A 109 -24.01 1.11 -7.55
C PHE A 109 -25.14 0.20 -8.03
N PHE A 110 -24.83 -1.04 -8.47
CA PHE A 110 -25.81 -1.94 -9.07
C PHE A 110 -26.36 -3.02 -8.11
N HIS A 111 -25.79 -3.19 -6.91
CA HIS A 111 -26.44 -3.95 -5.85
C HIS A 111 -27.38 -3.06 -5.02
N LYS A 112 -28.67 -3.13 -5.33
CA LYS A 112 -29.72 -2.82 -4.35
C LYS A 112 -29.49 -3.66 -3.07
N PRO A 113 -29.88 -3.20 -1.87
CA PRO A 113 -29.93 -4.05 -0.70
C PRO A 113 -31.05 -5.07 -0.91
N VAL A 114 -30.74 -6.16 -1.60
CA VAL A 114 -31.51 -7.39 -1.45
C VAL A 114 -30.97 -8.03 -0.19
N ASP A 115 -31.84 -8.11 0.80
CA ASP A 115 -31.66 -8.74 2.11
C ASP A 115 -30.49 -9.73 2.17
N SER A 116 -29.52 -9.44 3.05
CA SER A 116 -28.51 -10.40 3.50
C SER A 116 -29.13 -11.53 4.33
N HIS A 117 -30.26 -12.11 3.91
CA HIS A 117 -30.85 -13.32 4.49
C HIS A 117 -31.44 -14.21 3.39
N LYS A 118 -30.91 -15.45 3.38
CA LYS A 118 -31.17 -16.62 2.54
C LYS A 118 -30.29 -16.66 1.29
N GLU A 119 -29.26 -17.51 1.24
CA GLU A 119 -29.37 -18.92 1.58
C GLU A 119 -28.68 -19.34 2.88
N THR A 120 -29.51 -19.81 3.80
CA THR A 120 -29.16 -20.85 4.76
C THR A 120 -28.80 -22.12 3.98
N ILE A 121 -27.55 -22.20 3.54
CA ILE A 121 -26.84 -23.47 3.53
C ILE A 121 -25.84 -23.28 4.65
N GLN A 122 -25.94 -24.07 5.73
CA GLN A 122 -24.95 -24.05 6.79
C GLN A 122 -23.56 -24.07 6.12
N PRO A 123 -22.75 -23.00 6.20
CA PRO A 123 -21.43 -23.05 5.60
C PRO A 123 -20.70 -24.08 6.44
N THR A 124 -20.42 -25.22 5.82
CA THR A 124 -19.47 -26.14 6.40
C THR A 124 -18.16 -25.36 6.50
N ALA A 125 -17.42 -25.48 7.61
CA ALA A 125 -16.20 -24.69 7.87
C ALA A 125 -15.18 -24.67 6.71
N THR A 126 -15.28 -25.61 5.77
CA THR A 126 -14.56 -25.71 4.50
C THR A 126 -14.91 -24.65 3.44
N GLN A 127 -16.18 -24.24 3.28
CA GLN A 127 -16.57 -23.23 2.27
C GLN A 127 -16.08 -21.82 2.64
N ASP A 128 -16.06 -21.49 3.94
CA ASP A 128 -15.51 -20.22 4.43
C ASP A 128 -13.99 -20.13 4.19
N GLN A 129 -13.27 -21.24 4.31
CA GLN A 129 -11.82 -21.26 4.11
C GLN A 129 -11.40 -21.08 2.65
N GLU A 130 -12.15 -21.62 1.69
CA GLU A 130 -11.85 -21.43 0.26
C GLU A 130 -12.14 -19.99 -0.21
N ALA A 131 -13.22 -19.39 0.28
CA ALA A 131 -13.52 -17.98 0.05
C ALA A 131 -12.45 -17.06 0.67
N GLU A 132 -12.00 -17.35 1.89
CA GLU A 132 -10.92 -16.62 2.56
C GLU A 132 -9.60 -16.70 1.77
N LYS A 133 -9.19 -17.90 1.34
CA LYS A 133 -7.98 -18.09 0.52
C LYS A 133 -8.04 -17.31 -0.79
N THR A 134 -9.22 -17.27 -1.43
CA THR A 134 -9.43 -16.52 -2.67
C THR A 134 -9.28 -15.01 -2.43
N LYS A 135 -9.86 -14.49 -1.34
CA LYS A 135 -9.68 -13.07 -0.95
C LYS A 135 -8.22 -12.73 -0.62
N VAL A 136 -7.51 -13.60 0.12
CA VAL A 136 -6.08 -13.43 0.40
C VAL A 136 -5.27 -13.41 -0.90
N LYS A 137 -5.54 -14.32 -1.82
CA LYS A 137 -4.85 -14.36 -3.12
C LYS A 137 -5.09 -13.07 -3.92
N SER A 138 -6.34 -12.59 -3.97
CA SER A 138 -6.67 -11.30 -4.60
C SER A 138 -5.90 -10.16 -3.96
N ALA A 139 -5.88 -10.06 -2.62
CA ALA A 139 -5.15 -9.01 -1.91
C ALA A 139 -3.64 -9.04 -2.20
N VAL A 140 -3.04 -10.24 -2.26
CA VAL A 140 -1.62 -10.43 -2.61
C VAL A 140 -1.33 -10.03 -4.06
N ILE A 141 -2.26 -10.23 -5.00
CA ILE A 141 -2.12 -9.79 -6.40
C ILE A 141 -2.19 -8.26 -6.49
N THR A 142 -3.14 -7.63 -5.80
CA THR A 142 -3.25 -6.17 -5.78
C THR A 142 -1.99 -5.53 -5.17
N ASP A 143 -1.51 -6.05 -4.03
CA ASP A 143 -0.24 -5.61 -3.42
C ASP A 143 0.96 -5.88 -4.33
N PHE A 144 1.00 -6.97 -5.10
CA PHE A 144 2.07 -7.22 -6.06
C PHE A 144 2.18 -6.08 -7.08
N ILE A 145 1.05 -5.61 -7.61
CA ILE A 145 1.02 -4.51 -8.59
C ILE A 145 1.47 -3.19 -7.94
N LEU A 146 0.92 -2.86 -6.77
CA LEU A 146 1.32 -1.67 -6.01
C LEU A 146 2.81 -1.69 -5.63
N SER A 147 3.32 -2.86 -5.24
CA SER A 147 4.72 -3.07 -4.90
C SER A 147 5.65 -2.86 -6.09
N ILE A 148 5.25 -3.27 -7.30
CA ILE A 148 6.03 -3.02 -8.51
C ILE A 148 6.20 -1.51 -8.72
N GLU A 149 5.14 -0.72 -8.58
CA GLU A 149 5.21 0.73 -8.74
C GLU A 149 6.11 1.40 -7.70
N ILE A 150 5.96 1.06 -6.42
CA ILE A 150 6.82 1.55 -5.33
C ILE A 150 8.29 1.23 -5.62
N VAL A 151 8.59 -0.01 -5.99
CA VAL A 151 9.97 -0.45 -6.29
C VAL A 151 10.54 0.29 -7.49
N ILE A 152 9.75 0.51 -8.54
CA ILE A 152 10.21 1.23 -9.74
C ILE A 152 10.45 2.70 -9.44
N ILE A 153 9.58 3.36 -8.68
CA ILE A 153 9.79 4.76 -8.29
C ILE A 153 11.03 4.87 -7.41
N ALA A 154 11.20 3.97 -6.44
CA ALA A 154 12.40 3.92 -5.62
C ALA A 154 13.67 3.71 -6.46
N LEU A 155 13.63 2.78 -7.41
CA LEU A 155 14.73 2.53 -8.34
C LEU A 155 15.00 3.76 -9.22
N SER A 156 13.95 4.45 -9.67
CA SER A 156 14.06 5.68 -10.47
C SER A 156 14.85 6.79 -9.78
N THR A 157 14.83 6.83 -8.43
CA THR A 157 15.57 7.86 -7.66
C THR A 157 17.06 7.62 -7.56
N VAL A 158 17.52 6.39 -7.81
CA VAL A 158 18.91 5.97 -7.65
C VAL A 158 19.51 5.42 -8.96
N LEU A 159 18.86 5.66 -10.11
CA LEU A 159 19.29 5.12 -11.40
C LEU A 159 20.74 5.45 -11.77
N ASN A 160 21.21 6.64 -11.37
CA ASN A 160 22.55 7.12 -11.69
C ASN A 160 23.58 6.78 -10.61
N GLU A 161 23.17 6.10 -9.53
CA GLU A 161 24.04 5.73 -8.42
C GLU A 161 24.68 4.35 -8.63
N PRO A 162 25.78 4.03 -7.91
CA PRO A 162 26.38 2.71 -7.94
C PRO A 162 25.38 1.60 -7.61
N LEU A 163 25.54 0.44 -8.24
CA LEU A 163 24.64 -0.70 -8.09
C LEU A 163 24.45 -1.13 -6.62
N ALA A 164 25.48 -1.02 -5.78
CA ALA A 164 25.38 -1.29 -4.35
C ALA A 164 24.36 -0.39 -3.65
N LEU A 165 24.39 0.92 -3.93
CA LEU A 165 23.45 1.89 -3.39
C LEU A 165 22.04 1.61 -3.91
N GLN A 166 21.88 1.31 -5.21
CA GLN A 166 20.58 0.94 -5.79
C GLN A 166 19.94 -0.24 -5.07
N ILE A 167 20.70 -1.33 -4.88
CA ILE A 167 20.22 -2.54 -4.20
C ILE A 167 19.76 -2.21 -2.78
N ILE A 168 20.60 -1.55 -2.01
CA ILE A 168 20.34 -1.32 -0.58
C ILE A 168 19.16 -0.35 -0.44
N THR A 169 19.15 0.76 -1.17
CA THR A 169 18.08 1.76 -1.10
C THR A 169 16.73 1.17 -1.46
N VAL A 170 16.63 0.46 -2.59
CA VAL A 170 15.36 -0.15 -3.04
C VAL A 170 14.90 -1.23 -2.06
N SER A 171 15.82 -2.02 -1.51
CA SER A 171 15.50 -3.02 -0.49
C SER A 171 14.98 -2.39 0.80
N VAL A 172 15.61 -1.31 1.27
CA VAL A 172 15.16 -0.56 2.46
C VAL A 172 13.75 -0.01 2.24
N VAL A 173 13.49 0.62 1.09
CA VAL A 173 12.15 1.16 0.78
C VAL A 173 11.11 0.05 0.71
N ALA A 174 11.40 -1.08 0.07
CA ALA A 174 10.48 -2.22 -0.01
C ALA A 174 10.15 -2.82 1.37
N ILE A 175 11.15 -2.93 2.24
CA ILE A 175 10.96 -3.41 3.62
C ILE A 175 10.16 -2.39 4.43
N LEU A 176 10.51 -1.10 4.35
CA LEU A 176 9.79 -0.03 5.03
C LEU A 176 8.34 0.05 4.60
N ALA A 177 8.06 -0.10 3.30
CA ALA A 177 6.71 -0.19 2.75
C ALA A 177 5.95 -1.36 3.40
N THR A 178 6.54 -2.56 3.40
CA THR A 178 5.90 -3.75 3.99
C THR A 178 5.58 -3.57 5.46
N VAL A 179 6.57 -3.15 6.26
CA VAL A 179 6.42 -3.01 7.71
C VAL A 179 5.50 -1.85 8.04
N GLY A 180 5.63 -0.72 7.34
CA GLY A 180 4.82 0.47 7.55
C GLY A 180 3.36 0.23 7.19
N VAL A 181 3.10 -0.35 6.01
CA VAL A 181 1.75 -0.60 5.51
C VAL A 181 1.03 -1.61 6.39
N TYR A 182 1.57 -2.82 6.53
CA TYR A 182 0.91 -3.88 7.30
C TYR A 182 0.95 -3.61 8.81
N GLY A 183 1.95 -2.89 9.31
CA GLY A 183 2.00 -2.43 10.70
C GLY A 183 0.87 -1.45 11.02
N PHE A 184 0.59 -0.51 10.12
CA PHE A 184 -0.51 0.43 10.27
C PHE A 184 -1.87 -0.27 10.15
N VAL A 185 -2.04 -1.17 9.18
CA VAL A 185 -3.25 -2.00 9.05
C VAL A 185 -3.48 -2.83 10.31
N ALA A 186 -2.44 -3.44 10.87
CA ALA A 186 -2.53 -4.20 12.12
C ALA A 186 -2.97 -3.32 13.30
N LEU A 187 -2.54 -2.06 13.34
CA LEU A 187 -2.96 -1.10 14.37
C LEU A 187 -4.46 -0.80 14.25
N ILE A 188 -4.96 -0.55 13.04
CA ILE A 188 -6.39 -0.31 12.78
C ILE A 188 -7.23 -1.50 13.24
N VAL A 189 -6.86 -2.71 12.83
CA VAL A 189 -7.57 -3.95 13.20
C VAL A 189 -7.59 -4.15 14.71
N ARG A 190 -6.48 -3.84 15.41
CA ARG A 190 -6.38 -3.99 16.87
C ARG A 190 -7.03 -2.86 17.66
N MET A 191 -7.67 -1.90 16.99
CA MET A 191 -8.33 -0.78 17.65
C MET A 191 -9.51 -1.24 18.53
N ASP A 192 -10.23 -2.30 18.12
CA ASP A 192 -11.32 -2.89 18.91
C ASP A 192 -10.80 -3.53 20.21
N ASP A 193 -9.82 -4.43 20.07
CA ASP A 193 -9.16 -5.12 21.20
C ASP A 193 -8.57 -4.14 22.21
N ALA A 194 -7.92 -3.08 21.71
CA ALA A 194 -7.38 -2.01 22.54
C ALA A 194 -8.50 -1.25 23.26
N GLY A 195 -9.61 -0.98 22.58
CA GLY A 195 -10.80 -0.35 23.14
C GLY A 195 -11.41 -1.16 24.28
N TYR A 196 -11.61 -2.47 24.09
CA TYR A 196 -12.10 -3.37 25.14
C TYR A 196 -11.17 -3.43 26.34
N LYS A 197 -9.86 -3.56 26.12
CA LYS A 197 -8.86 -3.55 27.21
C LYS A 197 -8.88 -2.24 28.00
N LEU A 198 -9.05 -1.09 27.35
CA LEU A 198 -9.17 0.20 28.04
C LEU A 198 -10.42 0.27 28.93
N ILE A 199 -11.56 -0.26 28.46
CA ILE A 199 -12.81 -0.30 29.23
C ILE A 199 -12.68 -1.21 30.44
N GLU A 200 -12.03 -2.36 30.27
CA GLU A 200 -11.82 -3.33 31.34
C GLU A 200 -10.87 -2.78 32.42
N LEU A 201 -9.71 -2.24 32.03
CA LEU A 201 -8.73 -1.63 32.94
C LEU A 201 -9.30 -0.45 33.73
N SER A 202 -10.23 0.30 33.14
CA SER A 202 -10.89 1.45 33.77
C SER A 202 -12.08 1.08 34.66
N LYS A 203 -12.38 -0.23 34.82
CA LYS A 203 -13.57 -0.71 35.55
C LYS A 203 -14.86 -0.03 35.07
N LYS A 204 -14.95 0.25 33.76
CA LYS A 204 -16.08 0.93 33.10
C LYS A 204 -16.37 2.36 33.60
N LYS A 205 -15.38 3.08 34.14
CA LYS A 205 -15.54 4.46 34.64
C LYS A 205 -14.37 5.36 34.25
N GLY A 206 -14.66 6.64 33.98
CA GLY A 206 -13.66 7.68 33.72
C GLY A 206 -13.25 7.83 32.25
N LEU A 207 -12.28 8.72 32.01
CA LEU A 207 -11.80 9.10 30.66
C LEU A 207 -11.29 7.90 29.84
N LEU A 208 -10.63 6.94 30.49
CA LEU A 208 -10.14 5.72 29.82
C LEU A 208 -11.27 4.84 29.29
N SER A 209 -12.40 4.73 30.00
CA SER A 209 -13.58 4.02 29.51
C SER A 209 -14.24 4.75 28.34
N ALA A 210 -14.23 6.09 28.35
CA ALA A 210 -14.78 6.90 27.26
C ALA A 210 -13.91 6.78 25.99
N LEU A 211 -12.58 6.81 26.13
CA LEU A 211 -11.65 6.56 25.03
C LEU A 211 -11.82 5.14 24.46
N GLY A 212 -11.94 4.12 25.31
CA GLY A 212 -12.18 2.76 24.84
C GLY A 212 -13.49 2.63 24.05
N GLN A 213 -14.58 3.26 24.52
CA GLN A 213 -15.84 3.29 23.77
C GLN A 213 -15.73 4.07 22.46
N LEU A 214 -14.94 5.13 22.41
CA LEU A 214 -14.67 5.88 21.19
C LEU A 214 -13.95 5.00 20.16
N LEU A 215 -12.91 4.27 20.56
CA LEU A 215 -12.16 3.36 19.68
C LEU A 215 -13.08 2.30 19.04
N ILE A 216 -13.90 1.63 19.85
CA ILE A 216 -14.84 0.59 19.37
C ILE A 216 -15.87 1.22 18.40
N LYS A 217 -16.39 2.41 18.70
CA LYS A 217 -17.37 3.10 17.84
C LYS A 217 -16.76 3.69 16.57
N ALA A 218 -15.48 4.03 16.60
CA ALA A 218 -14.75 4.57 15.45
C ALA A 218 -14.43 3.49 14.43
N LEU A 219 -14.16 2.25 14.86
CA LEU A 219 -13.74 1.17 13.96
C LEU A 219 -14.70 0.94 12.77
N PRO A 220 -16.03 0.81 12.95
CA PRO A 220 -16.95 0.63 11.82
C PRO A 220 -16.94 1.80 10.83
N ILE A 221 -16.70 3.02 11.33
CA ILE A 221 -16.62 4.23 10.50
C ILE A 221 -15.33 4.19 9.69
N ILE A 222 -14.20 3.86 10.32
CA ILE A 222 -12.90 3.73 9.65
C ILE A 222 -12.98 2.68 8.54
N ILE A 223 -13.55 1.50 8.81
CA ILE A 223 -13.70 0.43 7.80
C ILE A 223 -14.52 0.90 6.60
N ARG A 224 -15.63 1.63 6.84
CA ARG A 224 -16.46 2.19 5.75
C ARG A 224 -15.71 3.24 4.93
N MET A 225 -14.96 4.12 5.59
CA MET A 225 -14.15 5.12 4.91
C MET A 225 -13.05 4.48 4.08
N LEU A 226 -12.35 3.47 4.63
CA LEU A 226 -11.31 2.73 3.93
C LEU A 226 -11.83 2.00 2.70
N ALA A 227 -13.07 1.50 2.69
CA ALA A 227 -13.66 0.90 1.50
C ALA A 227 -13.80 1.89 0.34
N VAL A 228 -14.22 3.12 0.64
CA VAL A 228 -14.35 4.18 -0.38
C VAL A 228 -12.97 4.67 -0.80
N ILE A 229 -12.10 4.98 0.16
CA ILE A 229 -10.75 5.48 -0.10
C ILE A 229 -9.93 4.43 -0.85
N GLY A 230 -10.00 3.16 -0.48
CA GLY A 230 -9.31 2.06 -1.17
C GLY A 230 -9.78 1.89 -2.63
N THR A 231 -11.07 2.03 -2.89
CA THR A 231 -11.59 2.00 -4.27
C THR A 231 -11.11 3.22 -5.08
N ILE A 232 -11.09 4.41 -4.48
CA ILE A 232 -10.55 5.62 -5.12
C ILE A 232 -9.05 5.47 -5.38
N ALA A 233 -8.30 4.96 -4.41
CA ALA A 233 -6.86 4.71 -4.49
C ALA A 233 -6.53 3.77 -5.65
N LEU A 234 -7.27 2.68 -5.85
CA LEU A 234 -7.07 1.79 -7.01
C LEU A 234 -7.14 2.53 -8.36
N ILE A 235 -8.07 3.48 -8.49
CA ILE A 235 -8.26 4.26 -9.72
C ILE A 235 -7.20 5.35 -9.85
N LEU A 236 -6.86 6.02 -8.75
CA LEU A 236 -5.84 7.06 -8.72
C LEU A 236 -4.46 6.48 -9.06
N VAL A 237 -4.11 5.34 -8.46
CA VAL A 237 -2.87 4.59 -8.76
C VAL A 237 -2.83 4.19 -10.23
N ALA A 238 -3.90 3.56 -10.75
CA ALA A 238 -3.96 3.21 -12.16
C ALA A 238 -3.76 4.44 -13.08
N GLY A 239 -4.44 5.54 -12.78
CA GLY A 239 -4.28 6.81 -13.50
C GLY A 239 -2.87 7.39 -13.37
N GLY A 240 -2.27 7.34 -12.19
CA GLY A 240 -0.89 7.75 -11.92
C GLY A 240 0.11 6.97 -12.76
N ILE A 241 -0.03 5.65 -12.83
CA ILE A 241 0.80 4.82 -13.69
C ILE A 241 0.65 5.25 -15.16
N PHE A 242 -0.57 5.48 -15.66
CA PHE A 242 -0.78 5.91 -17.04
C PHE A 242 -0.16 7.26 -17.36
N ILE A 243 -0.31 8.26 -16.48
CA ILE A 243 0.21 9.62 -16.69
C ILE A 243 1.74 9.60 -16.73
N HIS A 244 2.39 8.88 -15.81
CA HIS A 244 3.85 8.83 -15.74
C HIS A 244 4.48 7.96 -16.83
N ASN A 245 3.74 6.96 -17.36
CA ASN A 245 4.30 5.99 -18.28
C ASN A 245 3.85 6.17 -19.73
N ILE A 246 2.83 6.96 -20.04
CA ILE A 246 2.41 7.22 -21.42
C ILE A 246 2.73 8.66 -21.80
N ASP A 247 3.82 8.84 -22.57
CA ASP A 247 4.25 10.13 -23.14
C ASP A 247 3.14 10.80 -23.99
N TYR A 248 2.18 10.02 -24.47
CA TYR A 248 1.04 10.48 -25.28
C TYR A 248 0.12 11.47 -24.53
N PHE A 249 0.03 11.40 -23.19
CA PHE A 249 -0.75 12.37 -22.41
C PHE A 249 -0.04 13.73 -22.27
N HIS A 250 1.28 13.80 -22.45
CA HIS A 250 1.99 15.07 -22.53
C HIS A 250 1.66 15.85 -23.81
N HIS A 251 1.13 15.21 -24.85
CA HIS A 251 0.74 15.86 -26.11
C HIS A 251 -0.76 16.19 -26.22
N LEU A 252 -1.61 15.59 -25.38
CA LEU A 252 -3.05 15.88 -25.35
C LEU A 252 -3.44 17.07 -24.46
N LEU A 253 -2.53 17.53 -23.58
CA LEU A 253 -2.72 18.73 -22.76
C LEU A 253 -1.48 19.66 -22.82
N PRO A 254 -1.25 20.36 -23.94
CA PRO A 254 -0.09 21.26 -24.08
C PRO A 254 -0.19 22.53 -23.21
N ASP A 255 -1.39 22.97 -22.85
CA ASP A 255 -1.64 24.33 -22.34
C ASP A 255 -2.01 24.43 -20.85
N VAL A 256 -1.66 23.44 -20.02
CA VAL A 256 -1.74 23.64 -18.57
C VAL A 256 -0.32 23.76 -18.03
N PRO A 257 0.16 24.98 -17.70
CA PRO A 257 1.48 25.20 -17.15
C PRO A 257 1.72 24.30 -15.94
N PHE A 258 2.90 23.73 -15.84
CA PHE A 258 3.35 22.85 -14.76
C PHE A 258 3.01 23.42 -13.36
N ILE A 259 3.15 24.74 -13.20
CA ILE A 259 2.86 25.51 -11.99
C ILE A 259 1.36 25.47 -11.62
N LEU A 260 0.46 25.46 -12.60
CA LEU A 260 -0.98 25.36 -12.38
C LEU A 260 -1.40 23.92 -12.04
N ARG A 261 -0.71 22.90 -12.56
CA ARG A 261 -0.96 21.50 -12.18
C ARG A 261 -0.49 21.22 -10.76
N GLU A 262 0.71 21.66 -10.40
CA GLU A 262 1.20 21.55 -9.02
C GLU A 262 0.33 22.37 -8.06
N ALA A 263 -0.04 23.61 -8.39
CA ALA A 263 -0.91 24.41 -7.51
C ALA A 263 -2.33 23.83 -7.35
N ILE A 264 -2.88 23.19 -8.39
CA ILE A 264 -4.21 22.55 -8.30
C ILE A 264 -4.11 21.24 -7.52
N LEU A 265 -3.06 20.45 -7.70
CA LEU A 265 -2.85 19.19 -6.98
C LEU A 265 -2.45 19.43 -5.52
N GLU A 266 -1.54 20.36 -5.23
CA GLU A 266 -1.18 20.77 -3.87
C GLU A 266 -2.39 21.42 -3.16
N SER A 267 -3.18 22.28 -3.82
CA SER A 267 -4.37 22.85 -3.17
C SER A 267 -5.50 21.85 -2.96
N LEU A 268 -5.65 20.84 -3.83
CA LEU A 268 -6.58 19.73 -3.60
C LEU A 268 -6.12 18.83 -2.47
N GLN A 269 -4.81 18.58 -2.38
CA GLN A 269 -4.21 17.75 -1.33
C GLN A 269 -4.26 18.48 0.03
N ASP A 270 -3.92 19.77 0.09
CA ASP A 270 -4.08 20.59 1.29
C ASP A 270 -5.55 20.71 1.71
N TRP A 271 -6.49 20.83 0.76
CA TRP A 271 -7.92 20.89 1.07
C TRP A 271 -8.48 19.55 1.60
N LEU A 272 -7.96 18.42 1.11
CA LEU A 272 -8.32 17.08 1.59
C LEU A 272 -7.72 16.72 2.95
N PHE A 273 -6.60 17.34 3.35
CA PHE A 273 -5.90 17.05 4.61
C PHE A 273 -5.99 18.16 5.67
N SER A 274 -6.59 19.32 5.37
CA SER A 274 -6.78 20.45 6.30
C SER A 274 -8.16 20.46 7.02
N ARG A 275 -8.90 19.36 7.06
CA ARG A 275 -10.11 19.25 7.91
C ARG A 275 -10.22 17.96 8.69
#